data_AF-A0A3B4AUX3-F1
#
_entry.id   AF-A0A3B4AUX3-F1
#
_cell.length_a   1.000
_cell.length_b   1.000
_cell.length_c   1.000
_cell.angle_alpha   90.00
_cell.angle_beta   90.00
_cell.angle_gamma   90.00
#
_symmetry.space_group_name_H-M   'P 1'
#
loop_
_entity.id
_entity.type
_entity.pdbx_description
1 polymer ?
#
loop_
_entity_poly.entity_id
_entity_poly.type
_entity_poly.pdbx_seq_one_letter_code
_entity_poly.pdbx_strand_id
1 'polypeptide(L)'
;MLEEHDWIQSERHLFGQPNSSYDFKTNNPQEAGQRLKKLEETTTKLERNVNKRAMNMLNEAEERYNELMKKKRIVENDKAKILQTIAELDQKKNEALNLAWQKVNKDFSSIFSTLLPGAMAKLSPPQGCGVLEGLEFKVALGNTWKENLTELSGGQR
;
A
#
# COMPACT_ATOMS: atom_id res chain seq x y z
N MET A 1 61.84 -29.23 -5.41
CA MET A 1 62.05 -28.34 -6.57
C MET A 1 61.75 -28.97 -7.94
N LEU A 2 62.41 -30.05 -8.38
CA LEU A 2 62.04 -30.75 -9.64
C LEU A 2 60.96 -31.84 -9.47
N GLU A 3 60.76 -32.33 -8.24
CA GLU A 3 59.70 -33.30 -7.90
C GLU A 3 58.37 -32.63 -7.48
N GLU A 4 58.36 -31.33 -7.22
CA GLU A 4 57.15 -30.60 -6.80
C GLU A 4 56.45 -29.89 -7.97
N HIS A 5 57.13 -29.79 -9.11
CA HIS A 5 56.72 -28.97 -10.25
C HIS A 5 57.02 -29.72 -11.56
N ASP A 6 56.26 -30.79 -11.82
CA ASP A 6 56.42 -31.68 -12.98
C ASP A 6 56.36 -30.95 -14.34
N TRP A 7 55.61 -29.85 -14.41
CA TRP A 7 55.50 -29.00 -15.59
C TRP A 7 56.84 -28.40 -16.03
N ILE A 8 57.78 -28.21 -15.10
CA ILE A 8 59.10 -27.66 -15.41
C ILE A 8 59.87 -28.61 -16.33
N GLN A 9 59.75 -29.93 -16.16
CA GLN A 9 60.44 -30.87 -17.05
C GLN A 9 59.89 -30.83 -18.48
N SER A 10 58.58 -30.66 -18.62
CA SER A 10 57.90 -30.61 -19.91
C SER A 10 58.18 -29.31 -20.66
N GLU A 11 58.23 -28.17 -19.96
CA GLU A 11 58.30 -26.84 -20.56
C GLU A 11 59.68 -26.18 -20.52
N ARG A 12 60.69 -26.84 -19.91
CA ARG A 12 62.06 -26.31 -19.81
C ARG A 12 62.66 -25.83 -21.13
N HIS A 13 62.31 -26.49 -22.23
CA HIS A 13 62.80 -26.16 -23.57
C HIS A 13 62.29 -24.80 -24.09
N LEU A 14 61.23 -24.24 -23.47
CA LEU A 14 60.64 -22.95 -23.81
C LEU A 14 61.23 -21.79 -22.99
N PHE A 15 62.02 -22.08 -21.94
CA PHE A 15 62.57 -21.04 -21.06
C PHE A 15 63.60 -20.17 -21.79
N GLY A 16 63.40 -18.85 -21.77
CA GLY A 16 64.27 -17.89 -22.43
C GLY A 16 64.10 -17.81 -23.96
N GLN A 17 63.12 -18.52 -24.54
CA GLN A 17 62.82 -18.43 -25.97
C GLN A 17 62.12 -17.10 -26.30
N PRO A 18 62.55 -16.36 -27.33
CA PRO A 18 61.89 -15.13 -27.76
C PRO A 18 60.45 -15.43 -28.26
N ASN A 19 59.50 -14.52 -27.98
CA ASN A 19 58.06 -14.69 -28.25
C ASN A 19 57.37 -15.85 -27.50
N SER A 20 58.00 -16.42 -26.47
CA SER A 20 57.33 -17.37 -25.56
C SER A 20 56.89 -16.68 -24.27
N SER A 21 55.97 -17.31 -23.52
CA SER A 21 55.57 -16.86 -22.18
C SER A 21 56.74 -16.81 -21.17
N TYR A 22 57.86 -17.43 -21.52
CA TYR A 22 59.09 -17.51 -20.72
C TYR A 22 60.23 -16.68 -21.34
N ASP A 23 59.92 -15.69 -22.18
CA ASP A 23 60.89 -14.73 -22.68
C ASP A 23 61.36 -13.80 -21.55
N PHE A 24 62.49 -14.16 -20.93
CA PHE A 24 63.06 -13.42 -19.81
C PHE A 24 63.68 -12.07 -20.18
N LYS A 25 63.82 -11.76 -21.49
CA LYS A 25 64.25 -10.43 -21.94
C LYS A 25 63.09 -9.44 -21.97
N THR A 26 61.92 -9.93 -22.36
CA THR A 26 60.69 -9.12 -22.43
C THR A 26 59.94 -9.09 -21.09
N ASN A 27 60.00 -10.18 -20.31
CA ASN A 27 59.35 -10.30 -19.02
C ASN A 27 60.36 -10.80 -17.97
N ASN A 28 61.12 -9.86 -17.40
CA ASN A 28 62.19 -10.18 -16.46
C ASN A 28 61.62 -10.85 -15.19
N PRO A 29 62.02 -12.10 -14.87
CA PRO A 29 61.53 -12.84 -13.70
C PRO A 29 61.73 -12.11 -12.37
N GLN A 30 62.80 -11.32 -12.25
CA GLN A 30 63.10 -10.57 -11.03
C GLN A 30 62.15 -9.38 -10.86
N GLU A 31 61.83 -8.66 -11.94
CA GLU A 31 60.85 -7.57 -11.92
C GLU A 31 59.42 -8.10 -11.76
N ALA A 32 59.09 -9.21 -12.42
CA ALA A 32 57.82 -9.90 -12.25
C ALA A 32 57.62 -10.37 -10.81
N GLY A 33 58.65 -10.92 -10.17
CA GLY A 33 58.62 -11.29 -8.75
C GLY A 33 58.43 -10.09 -7.81
N GLN A 34 59.12 -8.98 -8.07
CA GLN A 34 58.91 -7.74 -7.30
C GLN A 34 57.50 -7.17 -7.49
N ARG A 35 56.96 -7.23 -8.72
CA ARG A 35 55.60 -6.77 -9.03
C ARG A 35 54.57 -7.67 -8.35
N LEU A 36 54.77 -8.98 -8.36
CA LEU A 36 53.92 -9.95 -7.67
C LEU A 36 53.92 -9.69 -6.16
N LYS A 37 55.09 -9.49 -5.55
CA LYS A 37 55.18 -9.14 -4.12
C LYS A 37 54.45 -7.84 -3.77
N LYS A 38 54.62 -6.79 -4.59
CA LYS A 38 53.87 -5.53 -4.42
C LYS A 38 52.36 -5.75 -4.56
N LEU A 39 51.93 -6.53 -5.54
CA LEU A 39 50.52 -6.87 -5.76
C LEU A 39 49.93 -7.66 -4.58
N GLU A 40 50.67 -8.63 -4.04
CA GLU A 40 50.29 -9.39 -2.84
C GLU A 40 50.15 -8.48 -1.63
N GLU A 41 51.14 -7.62 -1.36
CA GLU A 41 51.09 -6.64 -0.26
C GLU A 41 49.88 -5.71 -0.39
N THR A 42 49.57 -5.22 -1.60
CA THR A 42 48.39 -4.39 -1.84
C THR A 42 47.09 -5.17 -1.66
N THR A 43 47.04 -6.42 -2.11
CA THR A 43 45.87 -7.29 -1.98
C THR A 43 45.59 -7.59 -0.52
N THR A 44 46.60 -7.96 0.27
CA THR A 44 46.45 -8.22 1.71
C THR A 44 46.03 -6.96 2.47
N LYS A 45 46.56 -5.78 2.10
CA LYS A 45 46.14 -4.50 2.71
C LYS A 45 44.68 -4.17 2.40
N LEU A 46 44.24 -4.39 1.16
CA LEU A 46 42.85 -4.19 0.76
C LEU A 46 41.92 -5.21 1.42
N GLU A 47 42.33 -6.47 1.49
CA GLU A 47 41.56 -7.56 2.10
C GLU A 47 41.21 -7.29 3.57
N ARG A 48 42.11 -6.63 4.32
CA ARG A 48 41.85 -6.19 5.71
C ARG A 48 40.78 -5.10 5.81
N ASN A 49 40.59 -4.31 4.75
CA ASN A 49 39.64 -3.19 4.70
C ASN A 49 38.35 -3.53 3.93
N VAL A 50 38.31 -4.67 3.22
CA VAL A 50 37.15 -5.12 2.47
C VAL A 50 36.25 -5.96 3.37
N ASN A 51 35.00 -5.51 3.52
CA ASN A 51 33.98 -6.33 4.15
C ASN A 51 33.56 -7.46 3.20
N LYS A 52 34.14 -8.65 3.39
CA LYS A 52 33.82 -9.85 2.60
C LYS A 52 32.36 -10.30 2.70
N ARG A 53 31.60 -9.79 3.68
CA ARG A 53 30.16 -10.08 3.85
C ARG A 53 29.25 -9.03 3.20
N ALA A 54 29.81 -7.98 2.61
CA ALA A 54 29.04 -6.89 2.02
C ALA A 54 28.02 -7.39 0.98
N MET A 55 28.40 -8.37 0.16
CA MET A 55 27.49 -8.94 -0.83
C MET A 55 26.29 -9.66 -0.19
N ASN A 56 26.53 -10.42 0.87
CA ASN A 56 25.46 -11.12 1.58
C ASN A 56 24.54 -10.14 2.33
N MET A 57 25.13 -9.12 2.95
CA MET A 57 24.36 -8.06 3.61
C MET A 57 23.51 -7.25 2.62
N LEU A 58 24.03 -7.00 1.42
CA LEU A 58 23.28 -6.34 0.36
C LEU A 58 22.09 -7.20 -0.09
N ASN A 59 22.32 -8.49 -0.38
CA ASN A 59 21.25 -9.41 -0.77
C ASN A 59 20.14 -9.49 0.30
N GLU A 60 20.53 -9.59 1.58
CA GLU A 60 19.56 -9.62 2.69
C GLU A 60 18.78 -8.30 2.82
N ALA A 61 19.45 -7.16 2.61
CA ALA A 61 18.78 -5.86 2.61
C ALA A 61 17.80 -5.69 1.44
N GLU A 62 18.17 -6.16 0.25
CA GLU A 62 17.31 -6.16 -0.94
C GLU A 62 16.09 -7.07 -0.75
N GLU A 63 16.27 -8.27 -0.18
CA GLU A 63 15.17 -9.18 0.11
C GLU A 63 14.17 -8.54 1.09
N ARG A 64 14.68 -7.99 2.21
CA ARG A 64 13.84 -7.28 3.20
C ARG A 64 13.13 -6.08 2.58
N TYR A 65 13.79 -5.33 1.70
CA TYR A 65 13.18 -4.21 0.98
C TYR A 65 12.03 -4.68 0.09
N ASN A 66 12.25 -5.74 -0.70
CA ASN A 66 11.24 -6.30 -1.59
C ASN A 66 10.02 -6.83 -0.83
N GLU A 67 10.25 -7.54 0.28
CA GLU A 67 9.17 -7.97 1.17
C GLU A 67 8.38 -6.79 1.75
N LEU A 68 9.07 -5.76 2.23
CA LEU A 68 8.45 -4.57 2.80
C LEU A 68 7.61 -3.84 1.76
N MET A 69 8.12 -3.69 0.54
CA MET A 69 7.40 -3.08 -0.57
C MET A 69 6.17 -3.90 -0.97
N LYS A 70 6.26 -5.23 -0.95
CA LYS A 70 5.09 -6.11 -1.18
C LYS A 70 4.03 -5.93 -0.09
N LYS A 71 4.43 -5.92 1.19
CA LYS A 71 3.53 -5.69 2.33
C LYS A 71 2.86 -4.32 2.24
N LYS A 72 3.62 -3.27 1.90
CA LYS A 72 3.09 -1.92 1.70
C LYS A 72 1.99 -1.88 0.64
N ARG A 73 2.22 -2.48 -0.53
CA ARG A 73 1.23 -2.56 -1.61
C ARG A 73 -0.05 -3.27 -1.18
N ILE A 74 0.07 -4.36 -0.41
CA ILE A 74 -1.09 -5.08 0.12
C ILE A 74 -1.90 -4.17 1.04
N VAL A 75 -1.24 -3.50 1.99
CA VAL A 75 -1.92 -2.59 2.93
C VAL A 75 -2.61 -1.42 2.21
N GLU A 76 -1.97 -0.84 1.19
CA GLU A 76 -2.55 0.24 0.38
C GLU A 76 -3.79 -0.25 -0.38
N ASN A 77 -3.73 -1.44 -0.99
CA ASN A 77 -4.86 -2.04 -1.69
C ASN A 77 -6.01 -2.39 -0.74
N ASP A 78 -5.71 -2.96 0.42
CA ASP A 78 -6.73 -3.32 1.42
C ASP A 78 -7.40 -2.07 1.98
N LYS A 79 -6.62 -1.01 2.24
CA LYS A 79 -7.18 0.31 2.61
C LYS A 79 -8.15 0.82 1.55
N ALA A 80 -7.78 0.76 0.27
CA ALA A 80 -8.64 1.20 -0.82
C ALA A 80 -9.94 0.38 -0.87
N LYS A 81 -9.87 -0.94 -0.73
CA LYS A 81 -11.04 -1.82 -0.69
C LYS A 81 -11.96 -1.53 0.49
N ILE A 82 -11.40 -1.29 1.68
CA ILE A 82 -12.18 -0.93 2.88
C ILE A 82 -12.95 0.36 2.63
N LEU A 83 -12.29 1.39 2.09
CA LEU A 83 -12.94 2.68 1.78
C LEU A 83 -14.04 2.53 0.73
N GLN A 84 -13.81 1.74 -0.32
CA GLN A 84 -14.83 1.44 -1.32
C GLN A 84 -16.04 0.74 -0.67
N THR A 85 -15.78 -0.26 0.16
CA THR A 85 -16.84 -1.02 0.85
C THR A 85 -17.66 -0.12 1.77
N ILE A 86 -17.01 0.80 2.51
CA ILE A 86 -17.69 1.78 3.35
C ILE A 86 -18.61 2.66 2.50
N ALA A 87 -18.13 3.17 1.37
CA ALA A 87 -18.93 4.01 0.48
C ALA A 87 -20.15 3.25 -0.09
N GLU A 88 -19.97 1.99 -0.50
CA GLU A 88 -21.07 1.14 -0.97
C GLU A 88 -22.10 0.84 0.13
N LEU A 89 -21.64 0.61 1.37
CA LEU A 89 -22.52 0.41 2.52
C LEU A 89 -23.30 1.68 2.88
N ASP A 90 -22.66 2.85 2.84
CA ASP A 90 -23.32 4.13 3.08
C ASP A 90 -24.38 4.42 2.02
N GLN A 91 -24.11 4.12 0.75
CA GLN A 91 -25.12 4.24 -0.31
C GLN A 91 -26.32 3.33 -0.03
N LYS A 92 -26.11 2.04 0.26
CA LYS A 92 -27.19 1.09 0.55
C LYS A 92 -27.99 1.50 1.79
N LYS A 93 -27.33 2.00 2.82
CA LYS A 93 -27.97 2.54 4.03
C LYS A 93 -28.90 3.70 3.66
N ASN A 94 -28.43 4.64 2.84
CA ASN A 94 -29.21 5.82 2.44
C ASN A 94 -30.41 5.45 1.57
N GLU A 95 -30.23 4.52 0.63
CA GLU A 95 -31.31 3.99 -0.22
C GLU A 95 -32.38 3.28 0.63
N ALA A 96 -31.96 2.37 1.51
CA ALA A 96 -32.87 1.64 2.39
C ALA A 96 -33.65 2.59 3.32
N LEU A 97 -32.97 3.60 3.89
CA LEU A 97 -33.62 4.58 4.76
C LEU A 97 -34.62 5.46 4.00
N ASN A 98 -34.28 5.90 2.79
CA ASN A 98 -35.20 6.67 1.95
C ASN A 98 -36.45 5.87 1.56
N LEU A 99 -36.29 4.59 1.19
CA LEU A 99 -37.42 3.71 0.89
C LEU A 99 -38.31 3.50 2.12
N ALA A 100 -37.70 3.25 3.28
CA ALA A 100 -38.43 3.12 4.54
C ALA A 100 -39.19 4.41 4.89
N TRP A 101 -38.53 5.57 4.78
CA TRP A 101 -39.16 6.87 5.01
C TRP A 101 -40.35 7.12 4.09
N GLN A 102 -40.22 6.87 2.77
CA GLN A 102 -41.32 7.06 1.84
C GLN A 102 -42.54 6.21 2.20
N LYS A 103 -42.32 4.95 2.57
CA LYS A 103 -43.38 4.05 2.99
C LYS A 103 -44.04 4.52 4.29
N VAL A 104 -43.24 4.80 5.31
CA VAL A 104 -43.73 5.29 6.62
C VAL A 104 -44.48 6.60 6.44
N ASN A 105 -43.99 7.53 5.62
CA ASN A 105 -44.63 8.82 5.37
C ASN A 105 -46.00 8.64 4.67
N LYS A 106 -46.10 7.71 3.70
CA LYS A 106 -47.36 7.40 3.04
C LYS A 106 -48.38 6.81 4.01
N ASP A 107 -47.98 5.81 4.79
CA ASP A 107 -48.84 5.17 5.77
C ASP A 107 -49.27 6.16 6.85
N PHE A 108 -48.34 6.99 7.30
CA PHE A 108 -48.57 8.06 8.26
C PHE A 108 -49.62 9.07 7.76
N SER A 109 -49.49 9.54 6.51
CA SER A 109 -50.47 10.44 5.89
C SER A 109 -51.86 9.79 5.75
N SER A 110 -51.90 8.50 5.39
CA SER A 110 -53.13 7.73 5.27
C SER A 110 -53.86 7.57 6.62
N ILE A 111 -53.12 7.25 7.69
CA ILE A 111 -53.68 7.13 9.05
C ILE A 111 -54.24 8.48 9.51
N PHE A 112 -53.48 9.56 9.33
CA PHE A 112 -53.87 10.88 9.81
C PHE A 112 -55.12 11.42 9.09
N SER A 113 -55.20 11.24 7.77
CA SER A 113 -56.37 11.63 6.97
C SER A 113 -57.63 10.81 7.31
N THR A 114 -57.45 9.55 7.75
CA THR A 114 -58.56 8.70 8.22
C THR A 114 -59.09 9.15 9.58
N LEU A 115 -58.19 9.57 10.49
CA LEU A 115 -58.56 10.03 11.84
C LEU A 115 -59.13 11.45 11.84
N LEU A 116 -58.61 12.33 10.99
CA LEU A 116 -59.01 13.73 10.90
C LEU A 116 -59.33 14.09 9.44
N PRO A 117 -60.62 13.98 9.02
CA PRO A 117 -61.06 14.36 7.69
C PRO A 117 -60.71 15.83 7.39
N GLY A 118 -60.01 16.08 6.30
CA GLY A 118 -59.56 17.43 5.90
C GLY A 118 -58.24 17.89 6.52
N ALA A 119 -57.56 17.03 7.29
CA ALA A 119 -56.18 17.26 7.72
C ALA A 119 -55.19 16.50 6.83
N MET A 120 -54.01 17.09 6.59
CA MET A 120 -52.89 16.44 5.91
C MET A 120 -51.71 16.37 6.86
N ALA A 121 -50.99 15.25 6.86
CA ALA A 121 -49.79 15.09 7.66
C ALA A 121 -48.67 14.45 6.84
N LYS A 122 -47.43 14.85 7.12
CA LYS A 122 -46.22 14.30 6.51
C LYS A 122 -45.03 14.34 7.45
N LEU A 123 -44.11 13.41 7.25
CA LEU A 123 -42.77 13.39 7.82
C LEU A 123 -41.81 13.94 6.78
N SER A 124 -41.09 15.01 7.09
CA SER A 124 -40.09 15.62 6.20
C SER A 124 -38.79 15.89 6.94
N PRO A 125 -37.63 15.80 6.28
CA PRO A 125 -36.37 16.25 6.87
C PRO A 125 -36.45 17.71 7.31
N PRO A 126 -35.69 18.10 8.36
CA PRO A 126 -35.49 19.50 8.72
C PRO A 126 -34.96 20.32 7.54
N GLN A 127 -35.16 21.63 7.57
CA GLN A 127 -34.78 22.50 6.47
C GLN A 127 -33.25 22.47 6.24
N GLY A 128 -32.84 22.08 5.03
CA GLY A 128 -31.43 21.94 4.66
C GLY A 128 -30.78 20.62 5.07
N CYS A 129 -31.53 19.72 5.71
CA CYS A 129 -31.05 18.44 6.21
C CYS A 129 -31.53 17.25 5.37
N GLY A 130 -30.80 16.14 5.44
CA GLY A 130 -31.18 14.85 4.84
C GLY A 130 -32.03 13.99 5.78
N VAL A 131 -32.70 12.96 5.24
CA VAL A 131 -33.51 11.98 6.02
C VAL A 131 -32.69 11.30 7.15
N LEU A 132 -31.37 11.22 6.99
CA LEU A 132 -30.44 10.64 7.97
C LEU A 132 -30.27 11.50 9.23
N GLU A 133 -30.46 12.80 9.11
CA GLU A 133 -30.20 13.77 10.19
C GLU A 133 -31.42 13.95 11.09
N GLY A 134 -32.58 13.46 10.65
CA GLY A 134 -33.82 13.45 11.41
C GLY A 134 -35.03 13.65 10.51
N LEU A 135 -36.21 13.48 11.09
CA LEU A 135 -37.48 13.76 10.46
C LEU A 135 -38.32 14.62 11.41
N GLU A 136 -38.93 15.64 10.84
CA GLU A 136 -39.88 16.53 11.49
C GLU A 136 -41.30 16.24 11.03
N PHE A 137 -42.23 16.53 11.93
CA PHE A 137 -43.63 16.27 11.76
C PHE A 137 -44.34 17.54 11.29
N LYS A 138 -44.93 17.49 10.09
CA LYS A 138 -45.66 18.64 9.53
C LYS A 138 -47.12 18.27 9.32
N VAL A 139 -48.02 19.11 9.82
CA VAL A 139 -49.47 18.91 9.70
C VAL A 139 -50.12 20.16 9.14
N ALA A 140 -51.04 19.98 8.21
CA ALA A 140 -51.98 20.99 7.78
C ALA A 140 -53.40 20.64 8.25
N LEU A 141 -54.07 21.63 8.83
CA LEU A 141 -55.49 21.60 9.12
C LEU A 141 -56.16 22.60 8.17
N GLY A 142 -56.86 22.11 7.14
CA GLY A 142 -57.31 22.95 6.03
C GLY A 142 -56.17 23.37 5.10
N ASN A 143 -56.01 24.67 4.84
CA ASN A 143 -55.02 25.21 3.89
C ASN A 143 -53.68 25.62 4.52
N THR A 144 -53.55 25.58 5.85
CA THR A 144 -52.36 26.11 6.54
C THR A 144 -51.49 24.97 7.06
N TRP A 145 -50.25 24.88 6.58
CA TRP A 145 -49.24 23.96 7.10
C TRP A 145 -48.59 24.53 8.35
N LYS A 146 -48.47 23.69 9.38
CA LYS A 146 -47.76 23.96 10.62
C LYS A 146 -46.53 23.08 10.70
N GLU A 147 -45.44 23.67 11.16
CA GLU A 147 -44.11 23.03 11.21
C GLU A 147 -43.99 22.10 12.42
N ASN A 148 -44.78 22.30 13.50
CA ASN A 148 -44.57 21.65 14.78
C ASN A 148 -45.88 21.19 15.44
N LEU A 149 -45.88 20.02 16.10
CA LEU A 149 -46.97 19.53 16.98
C LEU A 149 -47.29 20.51 18.13
N THR A 150 -46.34 21.39 18.48
CA THR A 150 -46.51 22.36 19.56
C THR A 150 -47.59 23.38 19.31
N GLU A 151 -47.93 23.62 18.04
CA GLU A 151 -48.92 24.59 17.58
C GLU A 151 -50.34 24.01 17.45
N LEU A 152 -50.52 22.74 17.79
CA LEU A 152 -51.80 22.05 17.84
C LEU A 152 -52.43 22.16 19.23
N SER A 153 -53.77 22.17 19.31
CA SER A 153 -54.48 22.22 20.59
C SER A 153 -54.26 20.92 21.39
N GLY A 154 -54.48 20.94 22.71
CA GLY A 154 -54.16 19.79 23.59
C GLY A 154 -54.89 18.49 23.26
N GLY A 155 -56.02 18.53 22.54
CA GLY A 155 -56.71 17.33 22.02
C GLY A 155 -56.27 16.88 20.62
N GLN A 156 -55.41 17.67 19.96
CA GLN A 156 -54.83 17.40 18.65
C GLN A 156 -53.37 16.91 18.73
N ARG A 157 -52.69 17.17 19.85
CA ARG A 157 -51.38 16.59 20.20
C ARG A 157 -51.51 15.12 20.57
#